data_AF-A0A806J7L2-F1
#
_entry.id   AF-A0A806J7L2-F1
#
_cell.length_a   1.000
_cell.length_b   1.000
_cell.length_c   1.000
_cell.angle_alpha   90.00
_cell.angle_beta   90.00
_cell.angle_gamma   90.00
#
_symmetry.space_group_name_H-M   'P 1'
#
loop_
_entity.id
_entity.type
_entity.pdbx_description
1 polymer ?
#
loop_
_entity_poly.entity_id
_entity_poly.type
_entity_poly.pdbx_seq_one_letter_code
_entity_poly.pdbx_strand_id
1 'polypeptide(L)' 'MEHQDLLALTAKERMNSSRRAMFCKPQHFEWAFEDDGLRLKFFLDAGSYAIALVRELVQLEE' A
#
# COMPACT_ATOMS: atom_id res chain seq x y z
N MET A 1 -29.43 -2.91 12.10
CA MET A 1 -29.54 -4.36 12.31
C MET A 1 -28.39 -5.10 11.63
N GLU A 2 -27.99 -4.70 10.41
CA GLU A 2 -26.96 -5.38 9.59
C GLU A 2 -25.53 -5.46 10.15
N HIS A 3 -25.15 -4.61 11.10
CA HIS A 3 -23.77 -4.63 11.62
C HIS A 3 -23.52 -5.66 12.74
N GLN A 4 -24.57 -6.20 13.38
CA GLN A 4 -24.39 -7.12 14.51
C GLN A 4 -23.83 -8.48 14.07
N ASP A 5 -24.26 -8.99 12.91
CA ASP A 5 -23.78 -10.27 12.38
C ASP A 5 -22.29 -10.20 11.99
N LEU A 6 -21.85 -9.06 11.45
CA LEU A 6 -20.44 -8.82 11.13
C LEU A 6 -19.57 -8.74 12.39
N LEU A 7 -20.07 -8.10 13.46
CA LEU A 7 -19.36 -8.03 14.75
C LEU A 7 -19.30 -9.39 15.45
N ALA A 8 -20.36 -10.20 15.35
CA ALA A 8 -20.34 -11.57 15.86
C ALA A 8 -19.32 -12.44 15.10
N LEU A 9 -19.21 -12.26 13.78
CA LEU A 9 -18.24 -12.95 12.95
C LEU A 9 -16.79 -12.57 13.31
N THR A 10 -16.48 -11.28 13.46
CA THR A 10 -15.10 -10.86 13.82
C THR A 10 -14.68 -11.41 15.18
N ALA A 11 -15.61 -11.48 16.15
CA ALA A 11 -15.36 -12.09 17.45
C ALA A 11 -15.13 -13.61 17.34
N LYS A 12 -15.96 -14.32 16.55
CA LYS A 12 -15.81 -15.76 16.30
C LYS A 12 -14.45 -16.11 15.69
N GLU A 13 -14.01 -15.31 14.71
CA GLU A 13 -12.75 -15.50 14.01
C GLU A 13 -11.54 -14.91 14.78
N ARG A 14 -11.74 -14.40 16.00
CA ARG A 14 -10.71 -13.79 16.86
C ARG A 14 -9.91 -12.68 16.15
N MET A 15 -10.58 -11.97 15.25
CA MET A 15 -9.96 -10.94 14.44
C MET A 15 -9.88 -9.64 15.23
N ASN A 16 -8.67 -9.21 15.57
CA ASN A 16 -8.44 -7.96 16.26
C ASN A 16 -8.63 -6.77 15.31
N SER A 17 -9.23 -5.70 15.81
CA SER A 17 -9.26 -4.42 15.10
C SER A 17 -7.84 -3.86 14.98
N SER A 18 -7.38 -3.63 13.75
CA SER A 18 -6.14 -2.92 13.46
C SER A 18 -6.43 -1.59 12.76
N ARG A 19 -5.41 -0.73 12.70
CA ARG A 19 -5.44 0.51 11.93
C ARG A 19 -4.27 0.51 10.97
N ARG A 20 -4.49 1.03 9.77
CA ARG A 20 -3.46 1.19 8.75
C ARG A 20 -3.52 2.63 8.23
N ALA A 21 -2.36 3.22 7.99
CA ALA A 21 -2.28 4.51 7.31
C ALA A 21 -2.90 4.40 5.92
N MET A 22 -3.78 5.34 5.56
CA MET A 22 -4.43 5.36 4.25
C MET A 22 -3.50 5.88 3.15
N PHE A 23 -2.65 6.85 3.49
CA PHE A 23 -1.63 7.38 2.59
C PHE A 23 -0.26 6.84 2.98
N CYS A 24 0.54 6.49 1.98
CA CYS A 24 1.94 6.12 2.13
C CYS A 24 2.77 7.16 1.37
N LYS A 25 3.68 7.85 2.07
CA LYS A 25 4.60 8.80 1.45
C LYS A 25 6.00 8.18 1.41
N PRO A 26 6.59 7.96 0.22
CA PRO A 26 7.95 7.47 0.13
C PRO A 26 8.95 8.43 0.78
N GLN A 27 9.88 7.88 1.56
CA GLN A 27 10.96 8.63 2.20
C GLN A 27 12.22 8.56 1.32
N HIS A 28 13.00 9.64 1.32
CA HIS A 28 14.25 9.75 0.53
C HIS A 28 14.05 9.36 -0.94
N PHE A 29 13.00 9.90 -1.56
CA PHE A 29 12.63 9.58 -2.93
C PHE A 29 13.58 10.25 -3.93
N GLU A 30 14.43 9.44 -4.54
CA GLU A 30 15.40 9.82 -5.57
C GLU A 30 15.08 9.04 -6.86
N TRP A 31 15.23 9.68 -8.01
CA TRP A 31 15.01 9.05 -9.30
C TRP A 31 15.98 9.57 -10.36
N ALA A 32 16.27 8.73 -11.35
CA ALA A 32 17.05 9.09 -12.53
C ALA A 32 16.62 8.23 -13.73
N PHE A 33 16.48 8.86 -14.89
CA PHE A 33 16.44 8.12 -16.15
C PHE A 33 17.86 7.67 -16.50
N GLU A 34 17.97 6.41 -16.86
CA GLU A 34 19.18 5.72 -17.31
C GLU A 34 18.87 5.11 -18.69
N ASP A 35 19.90 4.65 -19.41
CA ASP A 35 19.74 4.15 -20.78
C ASP A 35 18.72 3.00 -20.87
N ASP A 36 18.66 2.15 -19.84
CA ASP A 36 17.77 0.98 -19.78
C ASP A 36 16.42 1.25 -19.08
N GLY A 37 16.16 2.48 -18.61
CA GLY A 37 14.87 2.84 -18.01
C GLY A 37 14.95 3.81 -16.82
N LEU A 38 13.93 3.77 -15.97
CA LEU A 38 13.79 4.66 -14.80
C LEU A 38 14.23 3.94 -13.52
N ARG A 39 15.32 4.42 -12.90
CA ARG A 39 15.73 3.94 -11.57
C ARG A 39 15.06 4.78 -10.49
N LEU A 40 14.43 4.09 -9.53
CA LEU A 40 13.80 4.68 -8.35
C LEU A 40 14.50 4.19 -7.08
N LYS A 41 14.75 5.10 -6.14
CA LYS A 41 15.29 4.78 -4.81
C LYS A 41 14.44 5.48 -3.77
N PHE A 42 13.93 4.72 -2.83
CA PHE A 42 13.03 5.21 -1.79
C PHE A 42 12.95 4.20 -0.65
N PHE A 43 12.45 4.67 0.50
CA PHE A 43 12.11 3.84 1.64
C PHE A 43 10.60 3.89 1.91
N LEU A 44 10.02 2.74 2.27
CA LEU A 44 8.62 2.62 2.69
C LEU A 44 8.55 1.89 4.04
N ASP A 45 7.62 2.31 4.89
CA ASP A 45 7.37 1.66 6.17
C ASP A 45 6.85 0.23 5.97
N ALA A 46 7.12 -0.63 6.97
CA ALA A 46 6.64 -2.01 6.97
C ALA A 46 5.12 -2.07 6.74
N GLY A 47 4.68 -3.00 5.88
CA GLY A 47 3.28 -3.12 5.47
C GLY A 47 2.89 -2.19 4.31
N SER A 48 3.84 -1.43 3.74
CA SER A 48 3.69 -0.74 2.45
C SER A 48 4.29 -1.56 1.32
N TYR A 49 3.88 -1.31 0.08
CA TYR A 49 4.28 -2.11 -1.09
C TYR A 49 4.85 -1.20 -2.19
N ALA A 50 6.05 -1.53 -2.68
CA ALA A 50 6.68 -0.79 -3.78
C ALA A 50 5.83 -0.79 -5.06
N ILE A 51 5.10 -1.88 -5.32
CA ILE A 51 4.19 -1.98 -6.48
C ILE A 51 3.07 -0.94 -6.41
N ALA A 52 2.56 -0.63 -5.21
CA ALA A 52 1.55 0.41 -5.06
C ALA A 52 2.09 1.78 -5.45
N LEU A 53 3.37 2.07 -5.19
CA LEU A 53 4.01 3.29 -5.64
C LEU A 53 4.18 3.32 -7.17
N VAL A 54 4.68 2.22 -7.76
CA VAL A 54 4.88 2.13 -9.22
C VAL A 54 3.57 2.29 -9.97
N ARG A 55 2.47 1.72 -9.46
CA ARG A 55 1.13 1.88 -10.04
C ARG A 55 0.70 3.35 -10.16
N GLU A 56 1.10 4.20 -9.22
CA GLU A 56 0.78 5.63 -9.26
C GLU A 56 1.69 6.43 -10.22
N LEU A 57 2.81 5.84 -10.66
CA LEU A 57 3.77 6.48 -11.55
C LEU A 57 3.59 6.12 -13.02
N VAL A 58 2.97 4.96 -13.31
CA VAL A 58 2.88 4.41 -14.66
C VAL A 58 1.42 4.11 -15.01
N GLN A 59 0.98 4.58 -16.17
CA GLN A 59 -0.26 4.14 -16.79
C GLN A 59 0.08 3.04 -17.78
N LEU A 60 -0.43 1.84 -17.52
CA LEU A 60 -0.38 0.75 -18.50
C LEU A 60 -1.65 0.88 -19.34
N GLU A 61 -1.49 1.11 -20.65
CA GLU A 61 -2.60 0.93 -21.60
C GLU A 61 -2.82 -0.58 -21.82
N GLU A 62 -4.07 -1.01 -21.83
CA GLU A 62 -4.48 -2.40 -22.10
C GLU A 62 -4.34 -2.77 -23.59
#